data_AF-A0A261DA53-F1
#
_entry.id   AF-A0A261DA53-F1
#
_cell.length_a   1.000
_cell.length_b   1.000
_cell.length_c   1.000
_cell.angle_alpha   90.00
_cell.angle_beta   90.00
_cell.angle_gamma   90.00
#
_symmetry.space_group_name_H-M   'P 1'
#
loop_
_entity.id
_entity.type
_entity.pdbx_description
1 polymer ?
#
loop_
_entity_poly.entity_id
_entity_poly.type
_entity_poly.pdbx_seq_one_letter_code
_entity_poly.pdbx_strand_id
1 'polypeptide(L)'
;MKLSINSSSPSPLLKKEQLKSIYCKLFSGEDGKIILEDLAQMSGIYRSNFVRQESEYTAFLEGHRALFLYICSQISEDDGVNNIDGAKMNQINKGNI
;
A
#
# COMPACT_ATOMS: atom_id res chain seq x y z
N MET A 1 31.75 21.69 26.04
CA MET A 1 30.34 21.27 26.05
C MET A 1 30.28 19.87 25.43
N LYS A 2 30.09 18.80 26.22
CA LYS A 2 30.00 17.42 25.71
C LYS A 2 28.55 17.16 25.30
N LEU A 3 28.30 16.96 24.01
CA LEU A 3 27.02 16.46 23.50
C LEU A 3 26.95 14.97 23.81
N SER A 4 26.25 14.61 24.89
CA SER A 4 25.88 13.22 25.17
C SER A 4 24.81 12.82 24.15
N ILE A 5 25.23 12.12 23.10
CA ILE A 5 24.31 11.46 22.18
C ILE A 5 23.79 10.24 22.96
N ASN A 6 22.55 10.33 23.44
CA ASN A 6 21.83 9.15 23.93
C ASN A 6 21.72 8.19 22.76
N SER A 7 22.59 7.18 22.71
CA SER A 7 22.46 6.05 21.82
C SER A 7 21.27 5.23 22.30
N SER A 8 20.05 5.65 21.92
CA SER A 8 18.89 4.77 21.94
C SER A 8 19.28 3.54 21.14
N SER A 9 19.42 2.42 21.84
CA SER A 9 19.68 1.12 21.24
C SER A 9 18.74 0.91 20.05
N PRO A 10 19.21 0.37 18.91
CA PRO A 10 18.33 0.02 17.82
C PRO A 10 17.27 -0.93 18.39
N SER A 11 16.01 -0.50 18.33
CA SER A 11 14.88 -1.31 18.75
C SER A 11 14.99 -2.65 18.03
N PRO A 12 14.72 -3.79 18.70
CA PRO A 12 14.84 -5.09 18.06
C PRO A 12 13.96 -5.08 16.80
N LEU A 13 14.58 -5.23 15.63
CA LEU A 13 13.87 -5.35 14.37
C LEU A 13 12.88 -6.50 14.51
N LEU A 14 11.59 -6.19 14.37
CA LEU A 14 10.51 -7.18 14.43
C LEU A 14 10.81 -8.30 13.44
N LYS A 15 10.62 -9.55 13.86
CA LYS A 15 10.75 -10.69 12.94
C LYS A 15 9.68 -10.56 11.84
N LYS A 16 9.98 -11.04 10.62
CA LYS A 16 9.08 -10.95 9.45
C LYS A 16 7.65 -11.40 9.78
N GLU A 17 7.50 -12.51 10.48
CA GLU A 17 6.21 -13.08 10.88
C GLU A 17 5.42 -12.18 11.85
N GLN A 18 6.11 -11.51 12.78
CA GLN A 18 5.47 -10.59 13.72
C GLN A 18 4.96 -9.35 13.00
N LEU A 19 5.78 -8.82 12.09
CA LEU A 19 5.39 -7.68 11.26
C LEU A 19 4.17 -8.05 10.41
N LYS A 20 4.19 -9.21 9.75
CA LYS A 20 3.05 -9.73 8.99
C LYS A 20 1.76 -9.76 9.82
N SER A 21 1.81 -10.36 11.02
CA SER A 21 0.64 -10.42 11.91
C SER A 21 0.09 -9.03 12.27
N ILE A 22 0.96 -8.03 12.46
CA ILE A 22 0.55 -6.65 12.72
C ILE A 22 -0.17 -6.07 11.51
N TYR A 23 0.37 -6.25 10.30
CA TYR A 23 -0.26 -5.77 9.07
C TYR A 23 -1.63 -6.41 8.86
N CYS A 24 -1.74 -7.74 8.99
CA CYS A 24 -3.02 -8.43 8.88
C CYS A 24 -4.05 -7.88 9.88
N LYS A 25 -3.66 -7.70 11.15
CA LYS A 25 -4.56 -7.14 12.17
C LYS A 25 -4.98 -5.72 11.85
N LEU A 26 -4.04 -4.85 11.54
CA LEU A 26 -4.30 -3.42 11.31
C LEU A 26 -5.18 -3.19 10.08
N PHE A 27 -4.89 -3.88 8.98
CA PHE A 27 -5.57 -3.67 7.70
C PHE A 27 -6.81 -4.55 7.50
N SER A 28 -7.12 -5.46 8.42
CA SER A 28 -8.39 -6.21 8.43
C SER A 28 -9.57 -5.42 8.98
N GLY A 29 -9.30 -4.37 9.77
CA GLY A 29 -10.32 -3.47 10.34
C GLY A 29 -10.87 -2.47 9.32
N GLU A 30 -11.98 -1.81 9.68
CA GLU A 30 -12.67 -0.84 8.81
C GLU A 30 -11.75 0.32 8.40
N ASP A 31 -11.10 0.96 9.39
CA ASP A 31 -10.16 2.05 9.14
C ASP A 31 -9.00 1.62 8.21
N GLY A 32 -8.52 0.39 8.40
CA GLY A 32 -7.47 -0.20 7.57
C GLY A 32 -7.90 -0.37 6.12
N LYS A 33 -9.15 -0.80 5.88
CA LYS A 33 -9.73 -0.89 4.53
C LYS A 33 -9.88 0.47 3.88
N ILE A 34 -10.34 1.48 4.62
CA ILE A 34 -10.47 2.85 4.13
C ILE A 34 -9.11 3.40 3.67
N ILE A 35 -8.05 3.18 4.47
CA ILE A 35 -6.68 3.60 4.11
C ILE A 35 -6.21 2.87 2.84
N LEU A 36 -6.47 1.58 2.72
CA LEU A 36 -6.10 0.82 1.53
C LEU A 36 -6.85 1.27 0.27
N GLU A 37 -8.13 1.61 0.40
CA GLU A 37 -8.93 2.14 -0.70
C GLU A 37 -8.41 3.52 -1.14
N ASP A 38 -8.14 4.42 -0.19
CA ASP A 38 -7.56 5.73 -0.48
C ASP A 38 -6.20 5.61 -1.18
N LEU A 39 -5.31 4.74 -0.68
CA LEU A 39 -4.02 4.46 -1.32
C LEU A 39 -4.20 3.90 -2.74
N ALA A 40 -5.17 3.02 -2.95
CA ALA A 40 -5.45 2.45 -4.27
C ALA A 40 -5.97 3.49 -5.27
N GLN A 41 -6.86 4.37 -4.81
CA GLN A 41 -7.40 5.46 -5.63
C GLN A 41 -6.31 6.49 -5.97
N MET A 42 -5.57 6.95 -4.96
CA MET A 42 -4.55 7.97 -5.13
C MET A 42 -3.41 7.49 -6.02
N SER A 43 -2.91 6.28 -5.80
CA SER A 43 -1.78 5.71 -6.56
C SER A 43 -2.14 5.22 -7.97
N GLY A 44 -3.40 5.34 -8.39
CA GLY A 44 -3.82 5.00 -9.75
C GLY A 44 -3.45 3.58 -10.17
N ILE A 45 -3.62 2.57 -9.30
CA ILE A 45 -3.10 1.19 -9.47
C ILE A 45 -3.27 0.61 -10.89
N TYR A 46 -4.39 0.90 -11.54
CA TYR A 46 -4.74 0.35 -12.86
C TYR A 46 -4.44 1.30 -14.03
N ARG A 47 -3.70 2.39 -13.78
CA ARG A 47 -3.40 3.46 -14.74
C ARG A 47 -1.92 3.83 -14.64
N SER A 48 -1.44 4.60 -15.62
CA SER A 48 -0.10 5.18 -15.53
C SER A 48 -0.14 6.40 -14.62
N ASN A 49 0.79 6.48 -13.67
CA ASN A 49 0.98 7.65 -12.81
C ASN A 49 1.88 8.72 -13.43
N PHE A 50 2.23 8.57 -14.71
CA PHE A 50 3.07 9.56 -15.38
C PHE A 50 2.31 10.88 -15.53
N VAL A 51 2.75 11.89 -14.81
CA VAL A 51 2.26 13.26 -14.96
C VAL A 51 3.31 14.07 -15.70
N ARG A 52 2.93 14.51 -16.89
CA ARG A 52 3.84 15.23 -17.80
C ARG A 52 4.30 16.53 -17.14
N GLN A 53 5.62 16.76 -17.15
CA GLN A 53 6.28 17.92 -16.52
C GLN A 53 6.23 17.94 -14.98
N GLU A 54 5.70 16.90 -14.33
CA GLU A 54 5.66 16.78 -12.87
C GLU A 54 6.30 15.47 -12.41
N SER A 55 7.63 15.41 -12.50
CA SER A 55 8.39 14.22 -12.11
C SER A 55 8.29 13.91 -10.62
N GLU A 56 8.22 14.94 -9.77
CA GLU A 56 8.08 14.79 -8.32
C GLU A 56 6.74 14.15 -7.96
N TYR A 57 5.65 14.61 -8.60
CA TYR A 57 4.33 14.05 -8.39
C TYR A 57 4.22 12.62 -8.94
N THR A 58 4.83 12.34 -10.10
CA THR A 58 4.95 10.97 -10.61
C THR A 58 5.65 10.04 -9.61
N ALA A 59 6.79 10.48 -9.05
CA ALA A 59 7.53 9.70 -8.07
C ALA A 59 6.74 9.50 -6.76
N PHE A 60 6.01 10.52 -6.32
CA PHE A 60 5.11 10.44 -5.17
C PHE A 60 4.03 9.36 -5.39
N LEU A 61 3.35 9.36 -6.52
CA LEU A 61 2.30 8.39 -6.86
C LEU A 61 2.85 6.95 -6.94
N GLU A 62 4.02 6.77 -7.56
CA GLU A 62 4.69 5.46 -7.60
C GLU A 62 5.14 4.98 -6.20
N GLY A 63 5.56 5.90 -5.32
CA GLY A 63 5.83 5.57 -3.91
C GLY A 63 4.60 5.05 -3.17
N HIS A 64 3.44 5.68 -3.38
CA HIS A 64 2.17 5.23 -2.80
C HIS A 64 1.74 3.87 -3.37
N ARG A 65 1.93 3.65 -4.66
CA ARG A 65 1.68 2.37 -5.30
C ARG A 65 2.55 1.26 -4.70
N ALA A 66 3.83 1.52 -4.53
CA ALA A 66 4.76 0.58 -3.93
C ALA A 66 4.38 0.24 -2.48
N LEU A 67 3.97 1.25 -1.70
CA LEU A 67 3.50 1.05 -0.33
C LEU A 67 2.23 0.18 -0.27
N PHE A 68 1.24 0.48 -1.12
CA PHE A 68 0.02 -0.32 -1.22
C PHE A 68 0.35 -1.79 -1.54
N LEU A 69 1.14 -2.02 -2.59
CA LEU A 69 1.52 -3.37 -3.01
C LEU A 69 2.30 -4.11 -1.92
N TYR A 70 3.17 -3.41 -1.20
CA TYR A 70 3.89 -3.96 -0.07
C TYR A 70 2.92 -4.41 1.03
N ILE A 71 1.99 -3.57 1.44
CA ILE A 71 0.97 -3.93 2.45
C ILE A 71 0.17 -5.16 2.00
N CYS A 72 -0.33 -5.16 0.76
CA CYS A 72 -1.06 -6.30 0.21
C CYS A 72 -0.21 -7.58 0.22
N SER A 73 1.07 -7.52 -0.13
CA SER A 73 1.96 -8.69 -0.10
C SER A 73 2.10 -9.29 1.29
N GLN A 74 2.10 -8.47 2.35
CA GLN A 74 2.14 -8.96 3.72
C GLN A 74 0.83 -9.65 4.10
N ILE A 75 -0.31 -9.13 3.65
CA ILE A 75 -1.64 -9.68 3.98
C ILE A 75 -1.90 -10.99 3.21
N SER A 76 -1.61 -11.02 1.91
CA SER A 76 -1.95 -12.15 1.02
C SER A 76 -1.12 -13.42 1.23
N GLU A 77 0.05 -13.36 1.87
CA GLU A 77 0.86 -14.55 2.13
C GLU A 77 0.19 -15.54 3.13
N ASP A 78 -0.88 -15.17 3.86
CA ASP A 78 -1.64 -16.10 4.73
C ASP A 78 -2.84 -16.77 4.02
N ASP A 79 -3.34 -16.15 2.94
CA ASP A 79 -4.39 -16.71 2.11
C ASP A 79 -3.73 -17.44 0.93
N GLY A 80 -3.27 -18.68 1.16
CA GLY A 80 -3.15 -19.59 0.03
C GLY A 80 -4.52 -19.65 -0.66
N VAL A 81 -4.64 -19.12 -1.89
CA VAL A 81 -5.77 -19.22 -2.86
C VAL A 81 -6.35 -17.85 -3.32
N ASN A 82 -6.06 -17.52 -4.59
CA ASN A 82 -7.04 -17.15 -5.63
C ASN A 82 -8.15 -16.13 -5.32
N ASN A 83 -7.82 -14.87 -5.00
CA ASN A 83 -8.84 -13.80 -4.99
C ASN A 83 -8.33 -12.40 -5.36
N ILE A 84 -7.52 -12.29 -6.42
CA ILE A 84 -7.29 -11.01 -7.13
C ILE A 84 -7.93 -11.03 -8.53
N ASP A 85 -9.01 -11.80 -8.70
CA ASP A 85 -9.92 -11.72 -9.86
C ASP A 85 -11.04 -10.67 -9.65
N GLY A 86 -10.81 -9.68 -8.78
CA GLY A 86 -11.77 -8.61 -8.46
C GLY A 86 -11.69 -7.36 -9.35
N ALA A 87 -10.71 -7.24 -10.24
CA ALA A 87 -10.62 -6.11 -11.19
C ALA A 87 -11.57 -6.24 -12.39
N LYS A 88 -12.68 -6.98 -12.25
CA LYS A 88 -13.82 -6.99 -13.17
C LYS A 88 -15.01 -6.30 -12.51
N MET A 89 -14.93 -4.97 -12.40
CA MET A 89 -16.11 -4.13 -12.19
C MET A 89 -16.32 -3.28 -13.45
N ASN A 90 -17.21 -3.79 -14.29
CA ASN A 90 -18.09 -3.05 -15.19
C ASN A 90 -17.48 -2.20 -16.32
N GLN A 91 -17.43 -2.87 -17.48
CA GLN A 91 -17.81 -2.26 -18.75
C GLN A 91 -19.27 -1.77 -18.69
N ILE A 92 -19.51 -0.58 -18.13
CA ILE A 92 -20.75 0.19 -18.27
C ILE A 92 -20.28 1.65 -18.35
N ASN A 93 -19.87 2.18 -19.51
CA ASN A 93 -20.76 2.72 -20.54
C ASN A 93 -20.01 2.84 -21.86
N LYS A 94 -20.29 1.95 -22.81
CA LYS A 94 -20.19 2.23 -24.25
C LYS A 94 -21.58 2.04 -24.83
N GLY A 95 -22.38 3.10 -24.79
CA GLY A 95 -23.72 3.16 -25.36
C GLY A 95 -24.45 4.43 -24.89
N ASN A 96 -24.73 5.33 -25.84
CA ASN A 96 -25.36 6.66 -25.73
C ASN A 96 -24.45 7.71 -25.07
N ILE A 97 -23.95 8.74 -25.75
CA ILE A 97 -24.52 9.62 -26.80
C ILE A 97 -23.44 9.92 -27.85
#